data_AF-A0A7R7GNH5-F1
#
_entry.id   AF-A0A7R7GNH5-F1
#
_cell.length_a   1.000
_cell.length_b   1.000
_cell.length_c   1.000
_cell.angle_alpha   90.00
_cell.angle_beta   90.00
_cell.angle_gamma   90.00
#
_symmetry.space_group_name_H-M   'P 1'
#
loop_
_entity.id
_entity.type
_entity.pdbx_description
1 polymer ?
#
loop_
_entity_poly.entity_id
_entity_poly.type
_entity_poly.pdbx_seq_one_letter_code
_entity_poly.pdbx_strand_id
1 'polypeptide(L)'
;MGRKGKKQPQPKVTWAQAFRDIVIAAMNRGQLLLLMVVAVVIIPVWKMTPEESSRLVFDVLENLKNGSILGYILFVSTVLGWFFHARAMRRIYSNEYRRIGKEKSAIQSKAAGAKFKSSDR
;
A
#
# COMPACT_ATOMS: atom_id res chain seq x y z
N MET A 1 -40.94 19.74 -12.90
CA MET A 1 -39.96 19.42 -13.98
C MET A 1 -38.60 19.13 -13.35
N GLY A 2 -38.17 17.87 -13.33
CA GLY A 2 -36.91 17.45 -12.70
C GLY A 2 -35.69 17.74 -13.57
N ARG A 3 -34.69 18.42 -13.01
CA ARG A 3 -33.37 18.62 -13.64
C ARG A 3 -32.67 17.26 -13.76
N LYS A 4 -32.65 16.67 -14.97
CA LYS A 4 -31.77 15.55 -15.31
C LYS A 4 -30.31 16.02 -15.18
N GLY A 5 -29.61 15.55 -14.15
CA GLY A 5 -28.17 15.75 -14.00
C GLY A 5 -27.43 15.18 -15.21
N LYS A 6 -26.66 16.02 -15.91
CA LYS A 6 -25.78 15.59 -17.00
C LYS A 6 -24.71 14.66 -16.41
N LYS A 7 -24.69 13.39 -16.82
CA LYS A 7 -23.57 12.48 -16.54
C LYS A 7 -22.33 13.05 -17.21
N GLN A 8 -21.35 13.49 -16.43
CA GLN A 8 -20.07 13.95 -16.96
C GLN A 8 -19.38 12.77 -17.66
N PRO A 9 -18.81 12.97 -18.86
CA PRO A 9 -18.08 11.92 -19.55
C PRO A 9 -16.90 11.48 -18.70
N GLN A 10 -16.84 10.18 -18.37
CA GLN A 10 -15.74 9.59 -17.63
C GLN A 10 -14.43 9.87 -18.41
N PRO A 11 -13.40 10.44 -17.77
CA PRO A 11 -12.13 10.68 -18.44
C PRO A 11 -11.57 9.33 -18.93
N LYS A 12 -11.20 9.26 -20.21
CA LYS A 12 -10.53 8.08 -20.77
C LYS A 12 -9.17 7.94 -20.11
N VAL A 13 -9.07 7.04 -19.13
CA VAL A 13 -7.81 6.77 -18.42
C VAL A 13 -6.90 5.99 -19.36
N THR A 14 -5.70 6.52 -19.62
CA THR A 14 -4.68 5.85 -20.44
C THR A 14 -3.90 4.86 -19.57
N TRP A 15 -3.39 3.76 -20.13
CA TRP A 15 -2.54 2.79 -19.41
C TRP A 15 -1.36 3.44 -18.68
N ALA A 16 -0.72 4.44 -19.31
CA ALA A 16 0.35 5.21 -18.68
C ALA A 16 -0.12 6.03 -17.46
N GLN A 17 -1.35 6.55 -17.50
CA GLN A 17 -1.95 7.27 -16.37
C GLN A 17 -2.27 6.30 -15.23
N ALA A 18 -2.85 5.14 -15.54
CA ALA A 18 -3.15 4.11 -14.53
C ALA A 18 -1.88 3.62 -13.82
N PHE A 19 -0.79 3.36 -14.56
CA PHE A 19 0.49 2.97 -13.97
C PHE A 19 1.06 4.07 -13.06
N ARG A 20 1.09 5.31 -13.54
CA ARG A 20 1.51 6.47 -12.74
C ARG A 20 0.70 6.57 -11.45
N ASP A 21 -0.62 6.46 -11.55
CA ASP A 21 -1.52 6.58 -10.41
C ASP A 21 -1.30 5.46 -9.39
N ILE A 22 -1.02 4.23 -9.84
CA ILE A 22 -0.67 3.11 -8.97
C ILE A 22 0.65 3.40 -8.22
N VAL A 23 1.68 3.88 -8.91
CA VAL A 23 2.98 4.20 -8.27
C VAL A 23 2.83 5.35 -7.28
N ILE A 24 2.13 6.41 -7.65
CA ILE A 24 1.86 7.56 -6.76
C ILE A 24 1.03 7.11 -5.56
N ALA A 25 -0.02 6.31 -5.77
CA ALA A 25 -0.84 5.78 -4.69
C ALA A 25 -0.02 4.86 -3.76
N ALA A 26 0.84 4.01 -4.30
CA ALA A 26 1.73 3.16 -3.53
C ALA A 26 2.70 3.99 -2.69
N MET A 27 3.28 5.05 -3.25
CA MET A 27 4.18 5.96 -2.54
C MET A 27 3.44 6.71 -1.42
N ASN A 28 2.29 7.32 -1.72
CA ASN A 28 1.48 8.06 -0.74
C ASN A 28 0.98 7.18 0.41
N ARG A 29 0.78 5.88 0.16
CA ARG A 29 0.31 4.91 1.16
C ARG A 29 1.45 4.17 1.89
N GLY A 30 2.72 4.48 1.57
CA GLY A 30 3.89 3.77 2.10
C GLY A 30 3.96 2.30 1.67
N GLN A 31 3.37 1.95 0.52
CA GLN A 31 3.32 0.63 -0.09
C GLN A 31 4.29 0.49 -1.27
N LEU A 32 5.17 1.47 -1.51
CA LEU A 32 6.12 1.43 -2.61
C LEU A 32 7.06 0.21 -2.55
N LEU A 33 7.54 -0.16 -1.36
CA LEU A 33 8.35 -1.37 -1.19
C LEU A 33 7.60 -2.64 -1.58
N LEU A 34 6.31 -2.72 -1.27
CA LEU A 34 5.47 -3.85 -1.67
C LEU A 34 5.33 -3.91 -3.20
N LEU A 35 5.13 -2.76 -3.84
CA LEU A 35 5.09 -2.66 -5.30
C LEU A 35 6.41 -3.12 -5.95
N MET A 36 7.55 -2.77 -5.34
CA MET A 36 8.88 -3.21 -5.81
C MET A 36 9.04 -4.74 -5.69
N VAL A 37 8.63 -5.35 -4.58
CA VAL A 37 8.66 -6.81 -4.41
C VAL A 37 7.82 -7.49 -5.50
N VAL A 38 6.62 -6.98 -5.76
CA VAL A 38 5.76 -7.51 -6.83
C VAL A 38 6.42 -7.37 -8.19
N ALA A 39 7.05 -6.23 -8.49
CA ALA A 39 7.77 -6.03 -9.75
C ALA A 39 8.95 -7.01 -9.92
N VAL A 40 9.73 -7.25 -8.86
CA VAL A 40 10.85 -8.20 -8.87
C VAL A 40 10.38 -9.63 -9.15
N VAL A 41 9.16 -10.00 -8.75
CA VAL A 41 8.58 -11.33 -9.05
C VAL A 41 7.97 -11.38 -10.44
N ILE A 42 7.21 -10.36 -10.85
CA ILE A 42 6.47 -10.37 -12.12
C ILE A 42 7.40 -10.21 -13.32
N ILE A 43 8.44 -9.37 -13.22
CA ILE A 43 9.33 -9.08 -14.37
C ILE A 43 10.03 -10.35 -14.88
N PRO A 44 10.65 -11.20 -14.03
CA PRO A 44 11.24 -12.46 -14.47
C PRO A 44 10.20 -13.41 -15.08
N VAL A 45 9.04 -13.56 -14.43
CA VAL A 45 7.96 -14.43 -14.93
C VAL A 45 7.47 -13.98 -16.30
N TRP A 46 7.41 -12.66 -16.54
CA TRP A 46 7.01 -12.12 -17.83
C TRP A 46 8.05 -12.33 -18.94
N LYS A 47 9.33 -12.51 -18.57
CA LYS A 47 10.42 -12.81 -19.53
C LYS A 47 10.67 -14.30 -19.76
N MET A 48 10.06 -15.19 -18.97
CA MET A 48 10.21 -16.64 -19.10
C MET A 48 9.48 -17.20 -20.32
N THR A 49 10.02 -18.25 -20.92
CA THR A 49 9.29 -19.01 -21.93
C THR A 49 8.17 -19.86 -21.30
N PRO A 50 7.19 -20.35 -22.09
CA PRO A 50 6.14 -21.23 -21.58
C PRO A 50 6.68 -22.49 -20.88
N GLU A 51 7.82 -23.02 -21.34
CA GLU A 51 8.47 -24.21 -20.78
C GLU A 51 9.16 -23.90 -19.45
N GLU A 52 9.76 -22.72 -19.32
CA GLU A 52 10.41 -22.26 -18.09
C GLU A 52 9.38 -21.90 -17.00
N SER A 53 8.28 -21.24 -17.38
CA SER A 53 7.21 -20.87 -16.46
C SER A 53 6.44 -22.09 -15.94
N SER A 54 6.19 -23.09 -16.79
CA SER A 54 5.60 -24.36 -16.37
C SER A 54 6.53 -25.13 -15.43
N ARG A 55 7.83 -25.22 -15.74
CA ARG A 55 8.83 -25.79 -14.81
C ARG A 55 8.84 -25.08 -13.46
N LEU A 56 8.83 -23.74 -13.44
CA LEU A 56 8.78 -22.98 -12.19
C LEU A 56 7.55 -23.33 -11.34
N VAL A 57 6.38 -23.46 -11.97
CA VAL A 57 5.15 -23.84 -11.26
C VAL A 57 5.24 -25.28 -10.72
N PHE A 58 5.74 -26.22 -11.52
CA PHE A 58 5.93 -27.60 -11.08
C PHE A 58 6.95 -27.72 -9.96
N ASP A 59 8.08 -27.02 -10.05
CA ASP A 59 9.11 -26.97 -9.00
C ASP A 59 8.55 -26.37 -7.72
N VAL A 60 7.76 -25.30 -7.80
CA VAL A 60 7.08 -24.71 -6.64
C VAL A 60 6.10 -25.70 -6.02
N LEU A 61 5.29 -26.39 -6.83
CA LEU A 61 4.34 -27.40 -6.34
C LEU A 61 5.03 -28.64 -5.77
N GLU A 62 6.16 -29.05 -6.33
CA GLU A 62 6.96 -30.17 -5.86
C GLU A 62 7.66 -29.83 -4.54
N ASN A 63 8.25 -28.63 -4.42
CA ASN A 63 8.80 -28.12 -3.16
C ASN A 63 7.72 -27.90 -2.09
N LEU A 64 6.49 -27.54 -2.50
CA LEU A 64 5.33 -27.46 -1.63
C LEU A 64 4.93 -28.85 -1.09
N LYS A 65 5.00 -29.88 -1.95
CA LYS A 65 4.69 -31.26 -1.59
C LYS A 65 5.77 -31.92 -0.72
N ASN A 66 7.05 -31.67 -1.00
CA ASN A 66 8.15 -32.48 -0.47
C ASN A 66 8.75 -32.01 0.87
N GLY A 67 8.54 -30.78 1.35
CA GLY A 67 9.21 -30.42 2.61
C GLY A 67 9.09 -29.02 3.19
N SER A 68 8.26 -28.11 2.68
CA SER A 68 8.16 -26.78 3.28
C SER A 68 6.73 -26.31 3.54
N ILE A 69 5.75 -27.22 3.68
CA ILE A 69 4.39 -26.79 4.06
C ILE A 69 4.42 -25.95 5.35
N LEU A 70 5.29 -26.30 6.30
CA LEU A 70 5.53 -25.54 7.50
C LEU A 70 6.14 -24.16 7.20
N GLY A 71 7.13 -24.09 6.30
CA GLY A 71 7.77 -22.83 5.90
C GLY A 71 6.82 -21.88 5.17
N TYR A 72 5.96 -22.41 4.30
CA TYR A 72 4.92 -21.63 3.63
C TYR A 72 3.83 -21.17 4.61
N ILE A 73 3.39 -22.03 5.55
CA ILE A 73 2.46 -21.63 6.62
C ILE A 73 3.08 -20.54 7.49
N LEU A 74 4.36 -20.68 7.86
CA LEU A 74 5.09 -19.69 8.66
C LEU A 74 5.22 -18.37 7.88
N PHE A 75 5.52 -18.45 6.59
CA PHE A 75 5.64 -17.30 5.70
C PHE A 75 4.30 -16.56 5.58
N VAL A 76 3.22 -17.26 5.26
CA VAL A 76 1.87 -16.68 5.19
C VAL A 76 1.47 -16.07 6.53
N SER A 77 1.69 -16.77 7.63
CA SER A 77 1.43 -16.27 8.99
C SER A 77 2.24 -15.02 9.30
N THR A 78 3.51 -14.98 8.90
CA THR A 78 4.40 -13.83 9.09
C THR A 78 3.95 -12.64 8.26
N VAL A 79 3.58 -12.85 6.99
CA VAL A 79 3.08 -11.78 6.11
C VAL A 79 1.77 -11.21 6.66
N LEU A 80 0.85 -12.06 7.10
CA LEU A 80 -0.41 -11.62 7.72
C LEU A 80 -0.14 -10.86 9.02
N GLY A 81 0.69 -11.41 9.91
CA GLY A 81 1.09 -10.77 11.17
C GLY A 81 1.71 -9.40 10.93
N TRP A 82 2.63 -9.30 9.97
CA TRP A 82 3.24 -8.04 9.55
C TRP A 82 2.20 -7.05 9.01
N PHE A 83 1.27 -7.50 8.16
CA PHE A 83 0.21 -6.64 7.63
C PHE A 83 -0.66 -6.06 8.75
N PHE A 84 -1.11 -6.89 9.69
CA PHE A 84 -1.90 -6.42 10.84
C PHE A 84 -1.09 -5.49 11.74
N HIS A 85 0.18 -5.82 12.01
CA HIS A 85 1.07 -5.00 12.82
C HIS A 85 1.32 -3.63 12.17
N ALA A 86 1.66 -3.59 10.89
CA ALA A 86 1.86 -2.36 10.14
C ALA A 86 0.59 -1.50 10.10
N ARG A 87 -0.58 -2.12 9.95
CA ARG A 87 -1.88 -1.43 10.01
C ARG A 87 -2.14 -0.83 11.40
N ALA A 88 -1.86 -1.57 12.47
CA ALA A 88 -2.00 -1.09 13.84
C ALA A 88 -1.05 0.07 14.13
N MET A 89 0.22 -0.07 13.75
CA MET A 89 1.25 0.96 13.95
C MET A 89 0.91 2.25 13.23
N ARG A 90 0.45 2.22 11.97
CA ARG A 90 0.01 3.43 11.25
C ARG A 90 -1.10 4.17 11.99
N ARG A 91 -2.05 3.45 12.60
CA ARG A 91 -3.14 4.06 13.38
C ARG A 91 -2.62 4.71 14.66
N ILE A 92 -1.76 4.01 15.40
CA ILE A 92 -1.18 4.50 16.66
C ILE A 92 -0.35 5.76 16.38
N TYR A 93 0.57 5.70 15.41
CA TYR A 93 1.40 6.85 15.06
C TYR A 93 0.58 8.03 14.55
N SER A 94 -0.41 7.82 13.68
CA SER A 94 -1.26 8.92 13.20
C SER A 94 -2.03 9.60 14.34
N ASN A 95 -2.53 8.83 15.31
CA ASN A 95 -3.19 9.40 16.48
C ASN A 95 -2.21 10.18 17.36
N GLU A 96 -1.00 9.67 17.54
CA GLU A 96 0.03 10.30 18.37
C GLU A 96 0.57 11.58 17.74
N TYR A 97 0.82 11.58 16.42
CA TYR A 97 1.19 12.79 15.69
C TYR A 97 0.12 13.87 15.79
N ARG A 98 -1.15 13.50 15.71
CA ARG A 98 -2.28 14.44 15.91
C ARG A 98 -2.32 14.99 17.33
N ARG A 99 -2.05 14.17 18.35
CA ARG A 99 -1.98 14.62 19.75
C ARG A 99 -0.86 15.65 19.93
N ILE A 100 0.34 15.30 19.48
CA ILE A 100 1.53 16.16 19.54
C ILE A 100 1.28 17.45 18.74
N GLY A 101 0.65 17.38 17.57
CA GLY A 101 0.28 18.54 16.76
C GLY A 101 -0.63 19.51 17.51
N LYS A 102 -1.69 18.99 18.15
CA LYS A 102 -2.60 19.80 18.98
C LYS A 102 -1.88 20.44 20.18
N GLU A 103 -1.03 19.71 20.87
CA GLU A 103 -0.26 20.22 22.01
C GLU A 103 0.70 21.33 21.58
N LYS A 104 1.42 21.13 20.47
CA LYS A 104 2.29 22.17 19.89
C LYS A 104 1.50 23.41 19.50
N SER A 105 0.37 23.26 18.80
CA SER A 105 -0.47 24.39 18.44
C SER A 105 -1.03 25.12 19.67
N ALA A 106 -1.41 24.41 20.73
CA ALA A 106 -1.90 25.01 21.96
C ALA A 106 -0.81 25.85 22.67
N ILE A 107 0.41 25.32 22.76
CA ILE A 107 1.55 26.03 23.35
C ILE A 107 1.92 27.25 22.50
N GLN A 108 1.98 27.12 21.17
CA GLN A 108 2.25 28.24 20.26
C GLN A 108 1.18 29.34 20.36
N SER A 109 -0.09 28.94 20.46
CA SER A 109 -1.20 29.89 20.62
C SER A 109 -1.12 30.65 21.94
N LYS A 110 -0.73 29.95 23.01
CA LYS A 110 -0.54 30.55 24.34
C LYS A 110 0.67 31.49 24.37
N ALA A 111 1.76 31.12 23.70
CA ALA A 111 2.99 31.91 23.66
C ALA A 111 2.87 33.18 22.79
N ALA A 112 2.17 33.11 21.65
CA ALA A 112 2.06 34.24 20.73
C ALA A 112 0.80 35.11 20.95
N GLY A 113 -0.07 34.76 21.89
CA GLY A 113 -1.31 35.50 22.17
C GLY A 113 -2.35 35.49 21.02
N ALA A 114 -2.13 34.66 20.00
CA ALA A 114 -2.97 34.57 18.80
C ALA A 114 -3.38 33.11 18.56
N LYS A 115 -4.59 32.90 18.03
CA LYS A 115 -5.13 31.55 17.79
C LYS A 115 -4.63 31.01 16.46
N PHE A 116 -3.66 30.10 16.48
CA PHE A 116 -3.19 29.45 15.24
C PHE A 116 -4.07 28.26 14.89
N LYS A 117 -4.32 28.07 13.60
CA LYS A 117 -4.97 26.86 13.09
C LYS A 117 -4.00 25.68 13.23
N SER A 118 -4.48 24.58 13.80
CA SER A 118 -3.76 23.30 13.75
C SER A 118 -3.49 22.92 12.29
N SER A 119 -2.28 22.42 12.01
CA SER A 119 -1.85 21.99 10.67
C SER A 119 -2.51 20.67 10.22
N ASP A 120 -3.32 20.02 11.06
CA ASP A 120 -4.09 18.84 10.67
C ASP A 120 -5.24 19.24 9.75
N ARG A 121 -5.06 19.04 8.44
CA ARG A 121 -6.11 18.99 7.42
C ARG A 121 -6.18 17.61 6.82
#